data_AF-A0A2N9ERE9-F1
#
_entry.id   AF-A0A2N9ERE9-F1
#
_cell.length_a   1.000
_cell.length_b   1.000
_cell.length_c   1.000
_cell.angle_alpha   90.00
_cell.angle_beta   90.00
_cell.angle_gamma   90.00
#
_symmetry.space_group_name_H-M   'P 1'
#
loop_
_entity.id
_entity.type
_entity.pdbx_description
1 polymer ?
#
loop_
_entity_poly.entity_id
_entity_poly.type
_entity_poly.pdbx_seq_one_letter_code
_entity_poly.pdbx_strand_id
1 'polypeptide(L)'
;MAKSRQHFSSQDSSMSPPAGRSREWEGPSRWAEYLGPQMTPPTTSRSSRNAGPDGQVQSLGSSQKGLNMKWVVQLNEVAEGLMAKMYRLNQILDYPDPVGHVFTEAFWKAGVFPNHPKICILLSKKFPEHFSKLQLERADKVALDAMHDSAELHLQSLEPWVQV
;
A
#
# COMPACT_ATOMS: atom_id res chain seq x y z
N MET A 1 -30.80 62.35 -5.92
CA MET A 1 -31.22 61.51 -7.06
C MET A 1 -31.43 60.08 -6.57
N ALA A 2 -32.49 59.45 -7.11
CA ALA A 2 -32.90 58.04 -7.15
C ALA A 2 -32.44 57.01 -6.09
N LYS A 3 -33.44 56.43 -5.41
CA LYS A 3 -33.45 55.06 -4.85
C LYS A 3 -33.31 54.01 -5.95
N SER A 4 -32.70 52.86 -5.64
CA SER A 4 -33.22 51.58 -6.14
C SER A 4 -33.07 50.48 -5.08
N ARG A 5 -34.22 49.95 -4.67
CA ARG A 5 -34.42 48.73 -3.90
C ARG A 5 -34.92 47.69 -4.89
N GLN A 6 -34.28 46.53 -4.98
CA GLN A 6 -34.86 45.24 -5.37
C GLN A 6 -34.15 44.21 -4.48
N HIS A 7 -34.72 43.50 -3.49
CA HIS A 7 -35.96 42.72 -3.36
C HIS A 7 -36.06 41.49 -4.27
N PHE A 8 -35.81 40.34 -3.61
CA PHE A 8 -36.27 38.95 -3.82
C PHE A 8 -35.88 38.17 -5.08
N SER A 9 -35.26 37.00 -4.89
CA SER A 9 -35.96 35.72 -5.08
C SER A 9 -35.20 34.58 -4.39
N SER A 10 -35.86 33.93 -3.44
CA SER A 10 -35.48 32.62 -2.91
C SER A 10 -35.57 31.57 -4.02
N GLN A 11 -34.51 30.79 -4.21
CA GLN A 11 -34.66 29.41 -4.68
C GLN A 11 -33.85 28.51 -3.76
N ASP A 12 -34.58 27.98 -2.79
CA ASP A 12 -34.31 26.69 -2.22
C ASP A 12 -34.25 25.66 -3.36
N SER A 13 -33.13 24.99 -3.46
CA SER A 13 -32.95 23.79 -4.27
C SER A 13 -32.04 22.89 -3.47
N SER A 14 -32.59 22.28 -2.41
CA SER A 14 -32.61 20.82 -2.25
C SER A 14 -31.59 20.10 -3.15
N MET A 15 -30.32 20.13 -2.76
CA MET A 15 -29.35 19.13 -3.17
C MET A 15 -29.26 18.13 -2.02
N SER A 16 -30.28 17.30 -1.95
CA SER A 16 -30.22 16.03 -1.24
C SER A 16 -28.90 15.35 -1.62
N PRO A 17 -28.07 14.91 -0.65
CA PRO A 17 -27.00 13.98 -0.97
C PRO A 17 -27.68 12.76 -1.61
N PRO A 18 -27.14 12.14 -2.68
CA PRO A 18 -27.61 10.83 -3.06
C PRO A 18 -27.33 9.88 -1.88
N ALA A 19 -28.38 9.64 -1.10
CA ALA A 19 -28.50 8.43 -0.30
C ALA A 19 -28.36 7.25 -1.27
N GLY A 20 -27.30 6.47 -1.08
CA GLY A 20 -27.08 5.24 -1.83
C GLY A 20 -26.02 5.33 -2.92
N ARG A 21 -24.75 5.28 -2.50
CA ARG A 21 -23.92 4.12 -2.85
C ARG A 21 -23.26 3.63 -1.59
N SER A 22 -23.69 2.42 -1.22
CA SER A 22 -23.16 1.63 -0.15
C SER A 22 -21.65 1.65 -0.17
N ARG A 23 -21.08 1.77 1.02
CA ARG A 23 -19.74 1.33 1.41
C ARG A 23 -19.47 -0.06 0.80
N GLU A 24 -19.03 -0.12 -0.44
CA GLU A 24 -18.30 -1.27 -0.97
C GLU A 24 -16.89 -1.11 -0.43
N TRP A 25 -16.67 -1.74 0.74
CA TRP A 25 -15.34 -2.12 1.15
C TRP A 25 -14.67 -2.76 -0.06
N GLU A 26 -13.59 -2.15 -0.56
CA GLU A 26 -12.68 -2.73 -1.53
C GLU A 26 -12.42 -4.18 -1.13
N GLY A 27 -13.04 -5.08 -1.90
CA GLY A 27 -13.17 -6.48 -1.55
C GLY A 27 -11.86 -7.26 -1.71
N PRO A 28 -11.93 -8.59 -1.54
CA PRO A 28 -10.81 -9.53 -1.61
C PRO A 28 -9.90 -9.40 -2.85
N SER A 29 -10.37 -8.75 -3.91
CA SER A 29 -9.67 -8.60 -5.18
C SER A 29 -8.31 -7.89 -5.05
N ARG A 30 -8.16 -6.93 -4.13
CA ARG A 30 -6.88 -6.20 -3.95
C ARG A 30 -5.79 -7.05 -3.29
N TRP A 31 -6.17 -8.11 -2.57
CA TRP A 31 -5.23 -8.97 -1.86
C TRP A 31 -4.79 -10.18 -2.68
N ALA A 32 -5.49 -10.48 -3.78
CA ALA A 32 -5.14 -11.58 -4.69
C ALA A 32 -3.76 -11.40 -5.33
N GLU A 33 -3.30 -10.16 -5.47
CA GLU A 33 -1.98 -9.81 -6.00
C GLU A 33 -0.83 -10.31 -5.10
N TYR A 34 -1.07 -10.46 -3.80
CA TYR A 34 -0.10 -11.00 -2.84
C TYR A 34 -0.12 -12.53 -2.76
N LEU A 35 -1.15 -13.18 -3.32
CA LEU A 35 -1.33 -14.64 -3.24
C LEU A 35 -0.62 -15.40 -4.38
N GLY A 36 -0.10 -14.70 -5.38
CA GLY A 36 0.56 -15.31 -6.54
C GLY A 36 -0.39 -16.13 -7.44
N PRO A 37 0.00 -16.49 -8.68
CA PRO A 37 -0.89 -17.13 -9.67
C PRO A 37 -1.33 -18.57 -9.33
N GLN A 38 -0.91 -19.11 -8.19
CA GLN A 38 -1.13 -20.51 -7.80
C GLN A 38 -2.21 -20.60 -6.74
N MET A 39 -3.48 -20.39 -7.11
CA MET A 39 -4.63 -21.07 -6.51
C MET A 39 -5.89 -20.73 -7.32
N THR A 40 -6.10 -21.46 -8.41
CA THR A 40 -7.45 -21.65 -8.93
C THR A 40 -8.28 -22.37 -7.87
N PRO A 41 -9.46 -21.85 -7.45
CA PRO A 41 -10.34 -22.62 -6.58
C PRO A 41 -10.78 -23.89 -7.34
N PRO A 42 -10.81 -25.08 -6.69
CA PRO A 42 -11.19 -26.30 -7.37
C PRO A 42 -12.63 -26.21 -7.84
N THR A 43 -12.83 -26.34 -9.15
CA THR A 43 -14.09 -26.73 -9.76
C THR A 43 -14.40 -28.17 -9.35
N THR A 44 -15.43 -28.40 -8.53
CA THR A 44 -16.02 -29.74 -8.35
C THR A 44 -17.55 -29.67 -8.41
N SER A 45 -18.05 -29.89 -9.63
CA SER A 45 -19.08 -30.86 -10.03
C SER A 45 -20.11 -31.41 -9.02
N ARG A 46 -21.40 -31.17 -9.35
CA ARG A 46 -22.60 -32.06 -9.37
C ARG A 46 -22.69 -33.27 -8.40
N SER A 47 -23.76 -33.32 -7.57
CA SER A 47 -24.77 -34.42 -7.43
C SER A 47 -25.73 -34.12 -6.24
N SER A 48 -27.03 -33.85 -6.44
CA SER A 48 -28.19 -34.78 -6.34
C SER A 48 -28.97 -34.79 -5.00
N ARG A 49 -30.17 -34.19 -5.06
CA ARG A 49 -31.51 -34.62 -4.52
C ARG A 49 -31.76 -34.95 -3.03
N ASN A 50 -32.72 -34.20 -2.47
CA ASN A 50 -33.97 -34.61 -1.78
C ASN A 50 -34.22 -34.05 -0.35
N ALA A 51 -35.26 -33.19 -0.30
CA ALA A 51 -36.39 -33.12 0.64
C ALA A 51 -36.20 -33.29 2.17
N GLY A 52 -36.55 -32.23 2.90
CA GLY A 52 -37.00 -32.23 4.29
C GLY A 52 -37.13 -30.79 4.83
N PRO A 53 -38.32 -30.27 5.17
CA PRO A 53 -38.48 -28.94 5.71
C PRO A 53 -38.66 -29.04 7.23
N ASP A 54 -37.60 -28.91 8.02
CA ASP A 54 -37.72 -28.57 9.43
C ASP A 54 -36.43 -27.95 9.97
N GLY A 55 -36.55 -26.74 10.52
CA GLY A 55 -35.64 -26.24 11.54
C GLY A 55 -34.28 -25.70 11.10
N GLN A 56 -34.18 -24.94 10.01
CA GLN A 56 -32.96 -24.14 9.77
C GLN A 56 -33.05 -22.81 10.53
N VAL A 57 -32.62 -22.85 11.80
CA VAL A 57 -32.22 -21.66 12.56
C VAL A 57 -31.32 -20.84 11.65
N GLN A 58 -31.74 -19.59 11.40
CA GLN A 58 -31.04 -18.62 10.58
C GLN A 58 -29.63 -18.37 11.14
N SER A 59 -28.67 -19.17 10.68
CA SER A 59 -27.27 -18.98 10.99
C SER A 59 -26.65 -17.97 10.03
N LEU A 60 -27.19 -16.76 10.02
CA LEU A 60 -26.53 -15.60 9.40
C LEU A 60 -25.34 -15.13 10.27
N GLY A 61 -25.33 -15.47 11.58
CA GLY A 61 -24.26 -15.10 12.51
C GLY A 61 -23.03 -16.01 12.53
N SER A 62 -23.15 -17.31 12.20
CA SER A 62 -21.97 -18.21 12.16
C SER A 62 -21.12 -18.03 10.90
N SER A 63 -21.77 -17.64 9.79
CA SER A 63 -21.10 -17.38 8.51
C SER A 63 -20.15 -16.19 8.63
N GLN A 64 -20.58 -15.10 9.28
CA GLN A 64 -19.73 -13.94 9.51
C GLN A 64 -18.58 -14.26 10.48
N LYS A 65 -18.81 -15.03 11.56
CA LYS A 65 -17.72 -15.43 12.48
C LYS A 65 -16.68 -16.33 11.79
N GLY A 66 -17.11 -17.28 10.95
CA GLY A 66 -16.21 -18.12 10.15
C GLY A 66 -15.47 -17.32 9.07
N LEU A 67 -16.14 -16.37 8.42
CA LEU A 67 -15.53 -15.47 7.43
C LEU A 67 -14.51 -14.52 8.08
N ASN A 68 -14.84 -13.95 9.25
CA ASN A 68 -13.92 -13.13 10.04
C ASN A 68 -12.69 -13.94 10.49
N MET A 69 -12.88 -15.21 10.89
CA MET A 69 -11.76 -16.08 11.24
C MET A 69 -10.87 -16.37 10.02
N LYS A 70 -11.46 -16.58 8.84
CA LYS A 70 -10.71 -16.74 7.58
C LYS A 70 -9.87 -15.50 7.26
N TRP A 71 -10.41 -14.30 7.43
CA TRP A 71 -9.66 -13.05 7.24
C TRP A 71 -8.50 -12.91 8.22
N VAL A 72 -8.71 -13.25 9.48
CA VAL A 72 -7.64 -13.22 10.50
C VAL A 72 -6.51 -14.17 10.13
N VAL A 73 -6.83 -15.39 9.67
CA VAL A 73 -5.81 -16.36 9.22
C VAL A 73 -5.02 -15.81 8.03
N GLN A 74 -5.71 -15.28 7.01
CA GLN A 74 -5.04 -14.70 5.84
C GLN A 74 -4.16 -13.49 6.21
N LEU A 75 -4.62 -12.62 7.10
CA LEU A 75 -3.82 -11.48 7.57
C LEU A 75 -2.60 -11.95 8.35
N ASN A 76 -2.72 -13.02 9.14
CA ASN A 76 -1.57 -13.59 9.85
C ASN A 76 -0.51 -14.12 8.88
N GLU A 77 -0.92 -14.86 7.85
CA GLU A 77 0.00 -15.36 6.81
C GLU A 77 0.72 -14.22 6.08
N VAL A 78 0.00 -13.15 5.71
CA VAL A 78 0.60 -11.96 5.08
C VAL A 78 1.57 -11.26 6.05
N ALA A 79 1.19 -11.12 7.32
CA ALA A 79 2.04 -10.49 8.33
C ALA A 79 3.35 -11.27 8.54
N GLU A 80 3.28 -12.60 8.61
CA GLU A 80 4.46 -13.46 8.69
C GLU A 80 5.38 -13.30 7.47
N GLY A 81 4.80 -13.28 6.27
CA GLY A 81 5.55 -13.03 5.03
C GLY A 81 6.24 -11.66 5.02
N LEU A 82 5.53 -10.61 5.44
CA LEU A 82 6.09 -9.25 5.54
C LEU A 82 7.20 -9.16 6.60
N MET A 83 7.01 -9.76 7.77
CA MET A 83 8.05 -9.82 8.80
C MET A 83 9.31 -10.53 8.31
N ALA A 84 9.16 -11.67 7.64
CA ALA A 84 10.29 -12.40 7.06
C ALA A 84 11.02 -11.56 5.99
N LYS A 85 10.26 -10.86 5.14
CA LYS A 85 10.81 -9.96 4.11
C LYS A 85 11.58 -8.79 4.73
N MET A 86 11.01 -8.12 5.74
CA MET A 86 11.65 -7.02 6.46
C MET A 86 12.90 -7.47 7.21
N TYR A 87 12.85 -8.64 7.85
CA TYR A 87 13.99 -9.22 8.55
C TYR A 87 15.15 -9.50 7.59
N ARG A 88 14.86 -10.11 6.43
CA ARG A 88 15.86 -10.36 5.39
C ARG A 88 16.45 -9.08 4.83
N LEU A 89 15.63 -8.05 4.60
CA LEU A 89 16.11 -6.75 4.16
C LEU A 89 17.08 -6.14 5.18
N ASN A 90 16.71 -6.13 6.46
CA ASN A 90 17.59 -5.62 7.52
C ASN A 90 18.93 -6.37 7.59
N GLN A 91 18.94 -7.68 7.36
CA GLN A 91 20.18 -8.45 7.28
C GLN A 91 21.04 -8.04 6.07
N ILE A 92 20.44 -7.93 4.89
CA ILE A 92 21.14 -7.50 3.66
C ILE A 92 21.76 -6.12 3.83
N LEU A 93 21.03 -5.23 4.52
CA LEU A 93 21.43 -3.85 4.79
C LEU A 93 22.36 -3.71 6.00
N ASP A 94 22.77 -4.81 6.65
CA ASP A 94 23.66 -4.79 7.82
C ASP A 94 23.11 -3.94 8.99
N TYR A 95 21.82 -4.10 9.30
CA TYR A 95 21.13 -3.48 10.43
C TYR A 95 21.37 -1.95 10.55
N PRO A 96 20.94 -1.17 9.54
CA PRO A 96 21.21 0.27 9.52
C PRO A 96 20.49 1.00 10.68
N ASP A 97 21.04 2.15 11.10
CA ASP A 97 20.37 3.07 12.02
C ASP A 97 19.78 4.26 11.24
N PRO A 98 18.50 4.18 10.81
CA PRO A 98 17.87 5.25 10.05
C PRO A 98 17.56 6.49 10.90
N VAL A 99 17.49 6.37 12.23
CA VAL A 99 17.19 7.48 13.14
C VAL A 99 18.45 8.32 13.38
N GLY A 100 19.59 7.65 13.59
CA GLY A 100 20.90 8.30 13.67
C GLY A 100 21.49 8.68 12.30
N HIS A 101 20.89 8.19 11.21
CA HIS A 101 21.42 8.28 9.84
C HIS A 101 22.84 7.72 9.72
N VAL A 102 23.08 6.58 10.38
CA VAL A 102 24.37 5.88 10.39
C VAL A 102 24.25 4.62 9.54
N PHE A 103 25.08 4.54 8.50
CA PHE A 103 25.08 3.46 7.51
C PHE A 103 26.49 2.91 7.35
N THR A 104 26.64 1.58 7.39
CA THR A 104 27.93 0.91 7.27
C THR A 104 28.41 0.84 5.81
N GLU A 105 29.66 0.48 5.59
CA GLU A 105 30.15 0.23 4.22
C GLU A 105 29.42 -0.96 3.57
N ALA A 106 29.04 -1.96 4.37
CA ALA A 106 28.27 -3.12 3.91
C ALA A 106 26.88 -2.71 3.40
N PHE A 107 26.19 -1.79 4.09
CA PHE A 107 24.93 -1.21 3.63
C PHE A 107 25.02 -0.68 2.19
N TRP A 108 26.06 0.12 1.88
CA TRP A 108 26.23 0.70 0.55
C TRP A 108 26.65 -0.32 -0.51
N LYS A 109 27.41 -1.35 -0.11
CA LYS A 109 27.82 -2.46 -0.99
C LYS A 109 26.72 -3.47 -1.26
N ALA A 110 25.66 -3.50 -0.45
CA ALA A 110 24.53 -4.40 -0.63
C ALA A 110 23.78 -4.17 -1.97
N GLY A 111 23.97 -3.02 -2.59
CA GLY A 111 23.44 -2.73 -3.93
C GLY A 111 21.94 -2.48 -3.99
N VAL A 112 21.26 -2.42 -2.83
CA VAL A 112 19.83 -2.09 -2.73
C VAL A 112 19.60 -0.59 -2.86
N PHE A 113 20.51 0.24 -2.31
CA PHE A 113 20.47 1.69 -2.42
C PHE A 113 21.65 2.20 -3.25
N PRO A 114 21.51 3.37 -3.92
CA PRO A 114 22.62 4.00 -4.62
C PRO A 114 23.79 4.26 -3.67
N ASN A 115 25.02 3.97 -4.12
CA ASN A 115 26.24 4.25 -3.35
C ASN A 115 26.65 5.73 -3.50
N HIS A 116 25.74 6.62 -3.12
CA HIS A 116 25.94 8.07 -3.08
C HIS A 116 25.55 8.61 -1.70
N PRO A 117 26.35 8.33 -0.65
CA PRO A 117 25.93 8.54 0.74
C PRO A 117 25.46 9.95 1.06
N LYS A 118 26.09 10.99 0.48
CA LYS A 118 25.71 12.40 0.74
C LYS A 118 24.26 12.68 0.35
N ILE A 119 23.84 12.27 -0.85
CA ILE A 119 22.47 12.45 -1.33
C ILE A 119 21.51 11.55 -0.54
N CYS A 120 21.85 10.28 -0.34
CA CYS A 120 20.99 9.33 0.36
C CYS A 120 20.76 9.73 1.83
N ILE A 121 21.78 10.23 2.53
CA ILE A 121 21.67 10.73 3.90
C ILE A 121 20.84 12.02 3.95
N LEU A 122 21.03 12.94 2.99
CA LEU A 122 20.20 14.14 2.89
C LEU A 122 18.72 13.78 2.71
N LEU A 123 18.43 12.86 1.79
CA LEU A 123 17.08 12.35 1.56
C LEU A 123 16.51 11.71 2.84
N SER A 124 17.28 10.85 3.51
CA SER A 124 16.85 10.21 4.76
C SER A 124 16.52 11.23 5.86
N LYS A 125 17.30 12.31 5.99
CA LYS A 125 17.06 13.39 6.97
C LYS A 125 15.84 14.25 6.67
N LYS A 126 15.48 14.38 5.40
CA LYS A 126 14.40 15.27 4.94
C LYS A 126 13.12 14.54 4.60
N PHE A 127 13.14 13.21 4.49
CA PHE A 127 11.96 12.42 4.23
C PHE A 127 10.84 12.71 5.26
N PRO A 128 9.57 12.87 4.84
CA PRO A 128 9.01 12.66 3.49
C PRO A 128 8.91 13.93 2.63
N GLU A 129 9.84 14.89 2.78
CA GLU A 129 9.85 16.11 1.95
C GLU A 129 9.96 15.80 0.44
N HIS A 130 9.18 16.53 -0.36
CA HIS A 130 9.11 16.33 -1.81
C HIS A 130 10.43 16.70 -2.50
N PHE A 131 10.82 15.93 -3.52
CA PHE A 131 12.13 16.04 -4.18
C PHE A 131 12.47 17.45 -4.68
N SER A 132 11.48 18.20 -5.17
CA SER A 132 11.64 19.57 -5.68
C SER A 132 12.14 20.57 -4.63
N LYS A 133 12.00 20.26 -3.33
CA LYS A 133 12.49 21.11 -2.23
C LYS A 133 13.87 20.72 -1.71
N LEU A 134 14.35 19.51 -2.04
CA LEU A 134 15.61 18.98 -1.52
C LEU A 134 16.86 19.63 -2.13
N GLN A 135 16.72 20.29 -3.28
CA GLN A 135 17.81 20.96 -4.01
C GLN A 135 19.03 20.04 -4.18
N LEU A 136 18.79 18.81 -4.64
CA LEU A 136 19.81 17.76 -4.73
C LEU A 136 21.00 18.18 -5.60
N GLU A 137 20.80 19.01 -6.62
CA GLU A 137 21.92 19.52 -7.45
C GLU A 137 22.91 20.35 -6.62
N ARG A 138 22.44 21.04 -5.57
CA ARG A 138 23.31 21.82 -4.68
C ARG A 138 24.05 20.94 -3.68
N ALA A 139 23.51 19.78 -3.35
CA ALA A 139 24.13 18.86 -2.40
C ALA A 139 25.29 18.10 -3.06
N ASP A 140 25.04 17.50 -4.23
CA ASP A 140 26.06 16.79 -5.00
C ASP A 140 25.60 16.57 -6.45
N LYS A 141 25.90 17.52 -7.34
CA LYS A 141 25.50 17.42 -8.74
C LYS A 141 26.07 16.17 -9.44
N VAL A 142 27.32 15.83 -9.18
CA VAL A 142 28.00 14.70 -9.85
C VAL A 142 27.34 13.38 -9.46
N ALA A 143 27.04 13.20 -8.18
CA ALA A 143 26.32 12.02 -7.71
C ALA A 143 24.89 11.97 -8.26
N LEU A 144 24.21 13.12 -8.37
CA LEU A 144 22.86 13.17 -8.94
C LEU A 144 22.84 12.80 -10.42
N ASP A 145 23.78 13.32 -11.21
CA ASP A 145 23.93 12.99 -12.63
C ASP A 145 24.22 11.48 -12.80
N ALA A 146 25.14 10.93 -11.98
CA ALA A 146 25.43 9.49 -11.99
C ALA A 146 24.21 8.63 -11.62
N MET A 147 23.43 9.05 -10.62
CA MET A 147 22.18 8.36 -10.26
C MET A 147 21.14 8.39 -11.37
N HIS A 148 21.08 9.47 -12.15
CA HIS A 148 20.19 9.57 -13.29
C HIS A 148 20.61 8.58 -14.40
N ASP A 149 21.91 8.46 -14.65
CA ASP A 149 22.46 7.51 -15.63
C ASP A 149 22.22 6.03 -15.23
N SER A 150 22.23 5.72 -13.94
CA SER A 150 21.98 4.38 -13.39
C SER A 150 20.57 4.18 -12.80
N ALA A 151 19.62 5.06 -13.11
CA ALA A 151 18.30 5.08 -12.47
C ALA A 151 17.54 3.75 -12.61
N GLU A 152 17.58 3.15 -13.80
CA GLU A 152 16.91 1.87 -14.07
C GLU A 152 17.47 0.72 -13.22
N LEU A 153 18.79 0.66 -13.05
CA LEU A 153 19.43 -0.34 -12.19
C LEU A 153 19.00 -0.17 -10.73
N HIS A 154 18.87 1.08 -10.27
CA HIS A 154 18.39 1.37 -8.93
C HIS A 154 16.92 0.97 -8.75
N LEU A 155 16.06 1.23 -9.74
CA LEU A 155 14.66 0.79 -9.70
C LEU A 155 14.55 -0.73 -9.63
N GLN A 156 15.31 -1.46 -10.45
CA GLN A 156 15.36 -2.93 -10.41
C GLN A 156 15.86 -3.48 -9.07
N SER A 157 16.85 -2.81 -8.45
CA SER A 157 17.34 -3.22 -7.14
C SER A 157 16.32 -3.01 -6.00
N LEU A 158 15.43 -2.03 -6.16
CA LEU A 158 14.40 -1.66 -5.19
C LEU A 158 13.07 -2.41 -5.40
N GLU A 159 12.79 -2.86 -6.62
CA GLU A 159 11.56 -3.57 -7.00
C GLU A 159 11.18 -4.71 -6.04
N PRO A 160 12.10 -5.58 -5.57
CA PRO A 160 11.72 -6.64 -4.65
C PRO A 160 11.26 -6.13 -3.29
N TRP A 161 11.58 -4.89 -2.93
CA TRP A 161 11.40 -4.33 -1.58
C TRP A 161 10.26 -3.32 -1.50
N VAL A 162 10.05 -2.55 -2.56
CA VAL A 162 9.03 -1.51 -2.64
C VAL A 162 7.97 -1.94 -3.64
N GLN A 163 6.70 -1.90 -3.22
CA GLN A 163 5.58 -2.11 -4.13
C GLN A 163 5.15 -0.75 -4.68
N VAL A 164 5.29 -0.57 -5.99
CA VAL A 164 4.91 0.64 -6.73
C VAL A 164 3.45 0.56 -7.15
#